data_AF-A0A8S9DV34-F1
#
_entry.id   AF-A0A8S9DV34-F1
#
_cell.length_a   1.000
_cell.length_b   1.000
_cell.length_c   1.000
_cell.angle_alpha   90.00
_cell.angle_beta   90.00
_cell.angle_gamma   90.00
#
_symmetry.space_group_name_H-M   'P 1'
#
loop_
_entity.id
_entity.type
_entity.pdbx_description
1 polymer ?
#
loop_
_entity_poly.entity_id
_entity_poly.type
_entity_poly.pdbx_seq_one_letter_code
_entity_poly.pdbx_strand_id
1 'polypeptide(L)'
;MSQLAVRQIEETWTPPAREYLDRKFRIDAELSIQGQRLDKLNKLSSILENLPAERIARESEKLESALKNVHGFTRAILDHMQKLHKDYEKAVMKLALTGKVSKQGYTNYLVQGWYHTRYTPTFERLFTDRLAGHMKDNGVSMAHVNSQENKFMKMLEHDIDEEEGHELWALQDILHMGKRDAIDVYSDVYPETKALVAIQFDRLARKPFVGFLGYSFYLEFFIAQHSPKFVKLLTKLFNSDRSDNAFIYYHYLVDQGHSIDNIEVLNTLVTTEEDYREVIDHMNTVHMLYKGLSLRSFES
;
A
#
# COMPACT_ATOMS: atom_id res chain seq x y z
N MET A 1 -36.01 -16.37 18.47
CA MET A 1 -36.49 -16.48 17.08
C MET A 1 -36.66 -17.97 16.79
N SER A 2 -37.82 -18.39 16.28
CA SER A 2 -38.11 -19.82 16.07
C SER A 2 -37.32 -20.36 14.86
N GLN A 3 -36.96 -21.65 14.89
CA GLN A 3 -36.28 -22.33 13.77
C GLN A 3 -37.05 -22.26 12.44
N LEU A 4 -38.36 -21.98 12.47
CA LEU A 4 -39.17 -21.75 11.27
C LEU A 4 -38.86 -20.41 10.58
N ALA A 5 -38.52 -19.35 11.34
CA ALA A 5 -38.21 -18.04 10.77
C ALA A 5 -36.85 -18.01 10.04
N VAL A 6 -35.91 -18.87 10.45
CA VAL A 6 -34.60 -19.01 9.78
C VAL A 6 -34.74 -19.76 8.45
N ARG A 7 -35.57 -20.82 8.40
CA ARG A 7 -35.81 -21.58 7.15
C ARG A 7 -36.51 -20.77 6.06
N GLN A 8 -37.47 -19.92 6.42
CA GLN A 8 -38.17 -19.08 5.43
C GLN A 8 -37.29 -17.99 4.81
N ILE A 9 -36.26 -17.52 5.52
CA ILE A 9 -35.30 -16.55 4.96
C ILE A 9 -34.33 -17.27 4.00
N GLU A 10 -33.95 -18.51 4.29
CA GLU A 10 -33.05 -19.30 3.43
C GLU A 10 -33.67 -19.70 2.09
N GLU A 11 -34.99 -19.82 2.00
CA GLU A 11 -35.71 -20.22 0.77
C GLU A 11 -35.98 -19.06 -0.21
N THR A 12 -35.73 -17.81 0.18
CA THR A 12 -35.99 -16.63 -0.66
C THR A 12 -34.77 -16.13 -1.44
N TRP A 13 -33.60 -16.72 -1.23
CA TRP A 13 -32.41 -16.41 -2.00
C TRP A 13 -32.44 -17.18 -3.31
N THR A 14 -32.54 -16.46 -4.43
CA THR A 14 -32.42 -17.05 -5.78
C THR A 14 -31.12 -17.86 -5.87
N PRO A 15 -31.10 -19.04 -6.52
CA PRO A 15 -29.91 -19.88 -6.71
C PRO A 15 -28.59 -19.13 -7.01
N PRO A 16 -28.56 -18.10 -7.89
CA PRO A 16 -27.32 -17.34 -8.15
C PRO A 16 -26.73 -16.62 -6.94
N ALA A 17 -27.52 -16.27 -5.93
CA ALA A 17 -27.03 -15.55 -4.75
C ALA A 17 -26.32 -16.48 -3.75
N ARG A 18 -26.77 -17.74 -3.63
CA ARG A 18 -26.03 -18.78 -2.89
C ARG A 18 -24.73 -19.15 -3.60
N GLU A 19 -24.77 -19.29 -4.92
CA GLU A 19 -23.59 -19.58 -5.74
C GLU A 19 -22.54 -18.45 -5.69
N TYR A 20 -22.98 -17.20 -5.48
CA TYR A 20 -22.11 -16.04 -5.23
C TYR A 20 -21.45 -16.07 -3.84
N LEU A 21 -22.16 -16.56 -2.82
CA LEU A 21 -21.65 -16.69 -1.45
C LEU A 21 -20.73 -17.91 -1.30
N ASP A 22 -20.97 -18.97 -2.07
CA ASP A 22 -20.16 -20.21 -2.08
C ASP A 22 -18.99 -20.17 -3.07
N ARG A 23 -18.82 -19.08 -3.83
CA ARG A 23 -17.64 -18.88 -4.68
C ARG A 23 -16.42 -18.69 -3.78
N LYS A 24 -15.77 -19.82 -3.46
CA LYS A 24 -14.47 -19.82 -2.81
C LYS A 24 -13.50 -19.07 -3.70
N PHE A 25 -12.97 -17.96 -3.20
CA PHE A 25 -11.84 -17.29 -3.84
C PHE A 25 -10.68 -18.30 -3.93
N ARG A 26 -10.22 -18.56 -5.16
CA ARG A 26 -9.08 -19.42 -5.43
C ARG A 26 -7.97 -18.55 -5.99
N ILE A 27 -6.89 -18.40 -5.24
CA ILE A 27 -5.74 -17.57 -5.63
C ILE A 27 -5.24 -17.96 -7.02
N ASP A 28 -5.10 -19.26 -7.30
CA ASP A 28 -4.67 -19.75 -8.62
C ASP A 28 -5.61 -19.33 -9.76
N ALA A 29 -6.92 -19.30 -9.49
CA ALA A 29 -7.91 -18.88 -10.49
C ALA A 29 -7.85 -17.37 -10.73
N GLU A 30 -7.69 -16.57 -9.67
CA GLU A 30 -7.51 -15.12 -9.79
C GLU A 30 -6.22 -14.79 -10.56
N LEU A 31 -5.09 -15.40 -10.19
CA LEU A 31 -3.82 -15.22 -10.91
C LEU A 31 -3.94 -15.60 -12.39
N SER A 32 -4.70 -16.65 -12.71
CA SER A 32 -4.95 -17.06 -14.10
C SER A 32 -5.76 -16.02 -14.89
N ILE A 33 -6.73 -15.36 -14.25
CA ILE A 33 -7.53 -14.29 -14.87
C ILE A 33 -6.65 -13.05 -15.12
N GLN A 34 -5.71 -12.76 -14.21
CA GLN A 34 -4.81 -11.61 -14.29
C GLN A 34 -3.56 -11.86 -15.18
N GLY A 35 -3.59 -12.85 -16.08
CA GLY A 35 -2.40 -13.37 -16.79
C GLY A 35 -1.49 -12.29 -17.42
N GLN A 36 -2.05 -11.29 -18.10
CA GLN A 36 -1.25 -10.21 -18.70
C GLN A 36 -0.54 -9.34 -17.64
N ARG A 37 -1.22 -9.02 -16.54
CA ARG A 37 -0.64 -8.26 -15.42
C ARG A 37 0.40 -9.09 -14.70
N LEU A 38 0.15 -10.38 -14.53
CA LEU A 38 1.11 -11.32 -13.96
C LEU A 38 2.38 -11.43 -14.82
N ASP A 39 2.26 -11.46 -16.14
CA ASP A 39 3.42 -11.44 -17.05
C ASP A 39 4.23 -10.15 -16.94
N LYS A 40 3.55 -8.99 -16.86
CA LYS A 40 4.19 -7.69 -16.63
C LYS A 40 4.93 -7.69 -15.28
N LEU A 41 4.26 -8.16 -14.23
CA LEU A 41 4.81 -8.25 -12.89
C LEU A 41 6.01 -9.20 -12.80
N ASN A 42 5.95 -10.36 -13.46
CA ASN A 42 7.05 -11.32 -13.48
C ASN A 42 8.28 -10.74 -14.20
N LYS A 43 8.09 -10.01 -15.30
CA LYS A 43 9.17 -9.27 -15.97
C LYS A 43 9.77 -8.21 -15.05
N LEU A 44 8.93 -7.42 -14.39
CA LEU A 44 9.38 -6.42 -13.42
C LEU A 44 10.17 -7.09 -12.28
N SER A 45 9.63 -8.13 -11.66
CA SER A 45 10.28 -8.88 -10.57
C SER A 45 11.64 -9.43 -11.02
N SER A 46 11.75 -9.95 -12.24
CA SER A 46 13.03 -10.41 -12.80
C SER A 46 14.04 -9.28 -12.98
N ILE A 47 13.61 -8.10 -13.40
CA ILE A 47 14.47 -6.91 -13.48
C ILE A 47 14.93 -6.50 -12.07
N LEU A 48 14.00 -6.44 -11.11
CA LEU A 48 14.24 -6.03 -9.73
C LEU A 48 15.19 -6.99 -9.00
N GLU A 49 15.03 -8.30 -9.20
CA GLU A 49 15.89 -9.33 -8.60
C GLU A 49 17.36 -9.19 -9.04
N ASN A 50 17.57 -8.71 -10.26
CA ASN A 50 18.90 -8.52 -10.85
C ASN A 50 19.42 -7.09 -10.73
N LEU A 51 18.79 -6.24 -9.91
CA LEU A 51 19.28 -4.88 -9.69
C LEU A 51 20.67 -4.90 -9.04
N PRO A 52 21.66 -4.18 -9.62
CA PRO A 52 22.99 -4.08 -9.01
C PRO A 52 22.90 -3.41 -7.63
N ALA A 53 23.69 -3.89 -6.67
CA ALA A 53 23.74 -3.32 -5.33
C ALA A 53 24.11 -1.82 -5.35
N GLU A 54 24.94 -1.41 -6.31
CA GLU A 54 25.32 -0.01 -6.50
C GLU A 54 24.14 0.87 -6.95
N ARG A 55 23.16 0.31 -7.67
CA ARG A 55 21.94 1.04 -8.05
C ARG A 55 21.07 1.28 -6.82
N ILE A 56 20.85 0.25 -6.01
CA ILE A 56 20.07 0.34 -4.77
C ILE A 56 20.70 1.36 -3.82
N ALA A 57 22.02 1.30 -3.63
CA ALA A 57 22.75 2.26 -2.79
C ALA A 57 22.59 3.70 -3.28
N ARG A 58 22.66 3.92 -4.59
CA ARG A 58 22.49 5.24 -5.20
C ARG A 58 21.09 5.82 -4.99
N GLU A 59 20.04 5.02 -5.13
CA GLU A 59 18.67 5.47 -4.91
C GLU A 59 18.43 5.81 -3.42
N SER A 60 19.00 5.02 -2.51
CA SER A 60 19.01 5.34 -1.07
C SER A 60 19.78 6.64 -0.77
N GLU A 61 20.96 6.86 -1.37
CA GLU A 61 21.72 8.11 -1.21
C GLU A 61 20.96 9.33 -1.75
N LYS A 62 20.28 9.19 -2.89
CA LYS A 62 19.41 10.24 -3.44
C LYS A 62 18.27 10.58 -2.48
N LEU A 63 17.59 9.58 -1.94
CA LEU A 63 16.52 9.78 -0.97
C LEU A 63 17.04 10.48 0.29
N GLU A 64 18.18 10.05 0.83
CA GLU A 64 18.82 10.72 1.97
C GLU A 64 19.20 12.17 1.68
N SER A 65 19.68 12.45 0.47
CA SER A 65 20.00 13.81 0.01
C SER A 65 18.74 14.67 -0.08
N ALA A 66 17.67 14.17 -0.72
CA ALA A 66 16.38 14.84 -0.80
C ALA A 66 15.85 15.17 0.60
N LEU A 67 15.92 14.20 1.52
CA LEU A 67 15.52 14.37 2.91
C LEU A 67 16.35 15.39 3.70
N LYS A 68 17.57 15.76 3.28
CA LYS A 68 18.36 16.83 3.92
C LYS A 68 17.93 18.22 3.45
N ASN A 69 17.42 18.33 2.22
CA ASN A 69 17.10 19.61 1.58
C ASN A 69 15.64 20.04 1.70
N VAL A 70 14.81 19.28 2.41
CA VAL A 70 13.42 19.64 2.72
C VAL A 70 13.31 20.61 3.90
N HIS A 71 12.40 21.58 3.76
CA HIS A 71 12.16 22.67 4.70
C HIS A 71 10.65 22.92 4.89
N GLY A 72 10.28 23.87 5.76
CA GLY A 72 8.89 24.30 5.93
C GLY A 72 7.92 23.19 6.33
N PHE A 73 6.71 23.21 5.75
CA PHE A 73 5.68 22.21 6.04
C PHE A 73 6.09 20.79 5.66
N THR A 74 6.78 20.61 4.53
CA THR A 74 7.29 19.29 4.11
C THR A 74 8.23 18.68 5.13
N ARG A 75 9.14 19.48 5.71
CA ARG A 75 9.99 19.04 6.83
C ARG A 75 9.15 18.62 8.04
N ALA A 76 8.16 19.43 8.43
CA ALA A 76 7.32 19.12 9.57
C ALA A 76 6.49 17.83 9.36
N ILE A 77 6.01 17.57 8.15
CA ILE A 77 5.31 16.35 7.77
C ILE A 77 6.26 15.14 7.86
N LEU A 78 7.46 15.26 7.32
CA LEU A 78 8.48 14.20 7.39
C LEU A 78 8.84 13.85 8.84
N ASP A 79 9.10 14.85 9.68
CA ASP A 79 9.44 14.64 11.08
C ASP A 79 8.30 13.97 11.85
N HIS A 80 7.05 14.30 11.51
CA HIS A 80 5.87 13.67 12.09
C HIS A 80 5.73 12.21 11.64
N MET A 81 5.83 11.96 10.34
CA MET A 81 5.79 10.63 9.74
C MET A 81 6.83 9.69 10.36
N GLN A 82 8.08 10.16 10.52
CA GLN A 82 9.14 9.36 11.14
C GLN A 82 8.83 8.96 12.59
N LYS A 83 8.09 9.77 13.35
CA LYS A 83 7.64 9.40 14.70
C LYS A 83 6.61 8.27 14.63
N LEU A 84 5.66 8.35 13.70
CA LEU A 84 4.65 7.32 13.48
C LEU A 84 5.27 6.00 13.00
N HIS A 85 6.24 6.06 12.08
CA HIS A 85 6.97 4.88 11.63
C HIS A 85 7.78 4.22 12.76
N LYS A 86 8.47 5.01 13.59
CA LYS A 86 9.18 4.48 14.78
C LYS A 86 8.23 3.78 15.76
N ASP A 87 7.05 4.36 15.98
CA ASP A 87 6.03 3.75 16.83
C ASP A 87 5.51 2.43 16.25
N TYR A 88 5.20 2.39 14.94
CA TYR A 88 4.83 1.17 14.24
C TYR A 88 5.93 0.10 14.33
N GLU A 89 7.17 0.47 13.97
CA GLU A 89 8.31 -0.44 13.94
C GLU A 89 8.55 -1.04 15.32
N LYS A 90 8.53 -0.22 16.38
CA LYS A 90 8.67 -0.70 17.76
C LYS A 90 7.61 -1.74 18.11
N ALA A 91 6.37 -1.53 17.67
CA ALA A 91 5.28 -2.47 17.94
C ALA A 91 5.47 -3.80 17.21
N VAL A 92 5.78 -3.79 15.91
CA VAL A 92 5.98 -5.04 15.14
C VAL A 92 7.25 -5.78 15.60
N MET A 93 8.35 -5.07 15.84
CA MET A 93 9.58 -5.68 16.35
C MET A 93 9.37 -6.34 17.71
N LYS A 94 8.53 -5.77 18.58
CA LYS A 94 8.16 -6.39 19.86
C LYS A 94 7.45 -7.73 19.65
N LEU A 95 6.50 -7.80 18.70
CA LEU A 95 5.81 -9.06 18.37
C LEU A 95 6.81 -10.11 17.85
N ALA A 96 7.71 -9.72 16.95
CA ALA A 96 8.70 -10.63 16.41
C ALA A 96 9.67 -11.16 17.46
N LEU A 97 10.20 -10.29 18.33
CA LEU A 97 11.12 -10.66 19.40
C LEU A 97 10.48 -11.53 20.48
N THR A 98 9.15 -11.43 20.66
CA THR A 98 8.39 -12.27 21.58
C THR A 98 7.83 -13.55 20.94
N GLY A 99 8.23 -13.85 19.69
CA GLY A 99 7.82 -15.05 18.99
C GLY A 99 6.33 -15.08 18.60
N LYS A 100 5.66 -13.92 18.60
CA LYS A 100 4.24 -13.82 18.24
C LYS A 100 4.00 -13.83 16.73
N VAL A 101 5.00 -13.47 15.92
CA VAL A 101 4.87 -13.46 14.45
C VAL A 101 4.94 -14.90 13.90
N SER A 102 3.80 -15.40 13.41
CA SER A 102 3.66 -16.73 12.81
C SER A 102 3.50 -16.66 11.29
N LYS A 103 3.68 -17.78 10.57
CA LYS A 103 3.37 -17.88 9.12
C LYS A 103 1.90 -17.57 8.83
N GLN A 104 1.00 -18.02 9.72
CA GLN A 104 -0.43 -17.72 9.65
C GLN A 104 -0.69 -16.22 9.81
N GLY A 105 -0.03 -15.57 10.77
CA GLY A 105 -0.18 -14.15 10.99
C GLY A 105 0.39 -13.31 9.85
N TYR A 106 1.52 -13.72 9.26
CA TYR A 106 2.04 -13.09 8.05
C TYR A 106 1.10 -13.28 6.86
N THR A 107 0.50 -14.47 6.71
CA THR A 107 -0.53 -14.71 5.69
C THR A 107 -1.73 -13.77 5.89
N ASN A 108 -2.22 -13.61 7.12
CA ASN A 108 -3.33 -12.70 7.42
C ASN A 108 -2.97 -11.25 7.08
N TYR A 109 -1.72 -10.84 7.31
CA TYR A 109 -1.20 -9.54 6.91
C TYR A 109 -1.21 -9.37 5.39
N LEU A 110 -0.75 -10.37 4.64
CA LEU A 110 -0.73 -10.33 3.18
C LEU A 110 -2.13 -10.23 2.57
N VAL A 111 -3.16 -10.83 3.19
CA VAL A 111 -4.57 -10.64 2.76
C VAL A 111 -4.97 -9.18 2.86
N GLN A 112 -4.59 -8.51 3.95
CA GLN A 112 -4.88 -7.09 4.13
C GLN A 112 -4.10 -6.26 3.11
N GLY A 113 -2.81 -6.58 2.93
CA GLY A 113 -1.91 -5.97 1.94
C GLY A 113 -2.49 -6.02 0.53
N TRP A 114 -2.85 -7.21 0.07
CA TRP A 114 -3.54 -7.41 -1.20
C TRP A 114 -4.80 -6.54 -1.32
N TYR A 115 -5.65 -6.56 -0.28
CA TYR A 115 -6.94 -5.90 -0.34
C TYR A 115 -6.84 -4.38 -0.45
N HIS A 116 -5.89 -3.73 0.25
CA HIS A 116 -5.77 -2.28 0.12
C HIS A 116 -4.93 -1.88 -1.09
N THR A 117 -3.87 -2.62 -1.44
CA THR A 117 -2.98 -2.29 -2.57
C THR A 117 -3.71 -2.35 -3.91
N ARG A 118 -4.68 -3.26 -4.09
CA ARG A 118 -5.47 -3.32 -5.33
C ARG A 118 -6.25 -2.05 -5.66
N TYR A 119 -6.45 -1.16 -4.68
CA TYR A 119 -7.14 0.12 -4.89
C TYR A 119 -6.15 1.29 -5.09
N THR A 120 -4.85 1.10 -4.86
CA THR A 120 -3.84 2.16 -5.05
C THR A 120 -3.90 2.76 -6.47
N PRO A 121 -3.92 1.97 -7.56
CA PRO A 121 -4.16 2.48 -8.93
C PRO A 121 -5.36 3.44 -9.04
N THR A 122 -6.48 3.07 -8.40
CA THR A 122 -7.71 3.88 -8.43
C THR A 122 -7.54 5.17 -7.63
N PHE A 123 -6.90 5.11 -6.47
CA PHE A 123 -6.66 6.28 -5.64
C PHE A 123 -5.74 7.28 -6.33
N GLU A 124 -4.66 6.80 -6.92
CA GLU A 124 -3.72 7.66 -7.61
C GLU A 124 -4.35 8.30 -8.85
N ARG A 125 -5.16 7.56 -9.63
CA ARG A 125 -5.92 8.15 -10.75
C ARG A 125 -6.87 9.25 -10.28
N LEU A 126 -7.67 8.97 -9.25
CA LEU A 126 -8.59 9.96 -8.67
C LEU A 126 -7.86 11.18 -8.11
N PHE A 127 -6.70 10.98 -7.49
CA PHE A 127 -5.85 12.07 -7.01
C PHE A 127 -5.31 12.90 -8.18
N THR A 128 -4.77 12.26 -9.22
CA THR A 128 -4.25 12.90 -10.42
C THR A 128 -5.32 13.72 -11.14
N ASP A 129 -6.55 13.19 -11.25
CA ASP A 129 -7.68 13.93 -11.84
C ASP A 129 -7.98 15.23 -11.05
N ARG A 130 -7.94 15.16 -9.72
CA ARG A 130 -8.16 16.35 -8.87
C ARG A 130 -6.98 17.31 -8.89
N LEU A 131 -5.75 16.80 -8.98
CA LEU A 131 -4.55 17.60 -9.17
C LEU A 131 -4.64 18.39 -10.49
N ALA A 132 -5.03 17.74 -11.59
CA ALA A 132 -5.21 18.38 -12.88
C ALA A 132 -6.24 19.53 -12.81
N GLY A 133 -7.39 19.28 -12.17
CA GLY A 133 -8.41 20.31 -11.93
C GLY A 133 -7.87 21.47 -11.08
N HIS A 134 -7.16 21.16 -10.00
CA HIS A 134 -6.57 22.17 -9.12
C HIS A 134 -5.54 23.04 -9.83
N MET A 135 -4.65 22.45 -10.63
CA MET A 135 -3.67 23.16 -11.46
C MET A 135 -4.35 24.13 -12.42
N LYS A 136 -5.41 23.69 -13.09
CA LYS A 136 -6.19 24.51 -14.02
C LYS A 136 -6.89 25.67 -13.31
N ASP A 137 -7.55 25.40 -12.19
CA ASP A 137 -8.41 26.37 -11.51
C ASP A 137 -7.62 27.42 -10.71
N ASN A 138 -6.43 27.05 -10.22
CA ASN A 138 -5.64 27.89 -9.30
C ASN A 138 -4.31 28.35 -9.91
N GLY A 139 -4.01 27.98 -11.16
CA GLY A 139 -2.76 28.35 -11.83
C GLY A 139 -1.51 27.73 -11.22
N VAL A 140 -1.66 26.62 -10.48
CA VAL A 140 -0.52 25.88 -9.90
C VAL A 140 0.26 25.20 -11.02
N SER A 141 1.57 25.44 -11.05
CA SER A 141 2.47 24.87 -12.06
C SER A 141 3.33 23.76 -11.48
N MET A 142 3.23 22.56 -12.07
CA MET A 142 4.09 21.42 -11.80
C MET A 142 5.29 21.35 -12.77
N ALA A 143 5.59 22.41 -13.51
CA ALA A 143 6.62 22.39 -14.57
C ALA A 143 8.05 22.12 -14.05
N HIS A 144 8.28 22.25 -12.75
CA HIS A 144 9.56 21.93 -12.11
C HIS A 144 9.64 20.47 -11.64
N VAL A 145 8.53 19.75 -11.65
CA VAL A 145 8.45 18.33 -11.33
C VAL A 145 8.74 17.54 -12.61
N ASN A 146 9.73 16.65 -12.56
CA ASN A 146 10.15 15.90 -13.74
C ASN A 146 9.09 14.87 -14.14
N SER A 147 8.37 15.11 -15.24
CA SER A 147 7.29 14.23 -15.68
C SER A 147 7.74 12.86 -16.19
N GLN A 148 9.03 12.69 -16.49
CA GLN A 148 9.61 11.39 -16.85
C GLN A 148 9.97 10.54 -15.64
N GLU A 149 9.95 11.11 -14.44
CA GLU A 149 10.33 10.42 -13.20
C GLU A 149 9.14 10.34 -12.24
N ASN A 150 8.40 11.44 -12.07
CA ASN A 150 7.32 11.54 -11.09
C ASN A 150 6.06 10.76 -11.48
N LYS A 151 5.63 9.82 -10.65
CA LYS A 151 4.49 8.92 -10.95
C LYS A 151 3.17 9.63 -11.24
N PHE A 152 2.82 10.71 -10.52
CA PHE A 152 1.57 11.42 -10.77
C PHE A 152 1.62 12.18 -12.10
N MET A 153 2.79 12.71 -12.45
CA MET A 153 2.99 13.39 -13.73
C MET A 153 3.01 12.38 -14.89
N LYS A 154 3.61 11.21 -14.73
CA LYS A 154 3.53 10.12 -15.72
C LYS A 154 2.08 9.68 -15.95
N MET A 155 1.29 9.56 -14.89
CA MET A 155 -0.12 9.25 -15.03
C MET A 155 -0.88 10.39 -15.72
N LEU A 156 -0.59 11.65 -15.38
CA LEU A 156 -1.23 12.81 -15.99
C LEU A 156 -0.90 12.97 -17.49
N GLU A 157 0.37 12.77 -17.87
CA GLU A 157 0.87 13.07 -19.22
C GLU A 157 0.88 11.84 -20.16
N HIS A 158 1.00 10.64 -19.60
CA HIS A 158 1.23 9.41 -20.35
C HIS A 158 0.26 8.29 -20.02
N ASP A 159 -0.67 8.48 -19.07
CA ASP A 159 -1.62 7.46 -18.59
C ASP A 159 -0.92 6.16 -18.15
N ILE A 160 0.29 6.29 -17.59
CA ILE A 160 1.08 5.18 -17.07
C ILE A 160 0.81 5.06 -15.58
N ASP A 161 0.27 3.91 -15.18
CA ASP A 161 0.11 3.49 -13.79
C ASP A 161 1.21 2.50 -13.42
N GLU A 162 2.11 2.93 -12.51
CA GLU A 162 3.23 2.12 -12.05
C GLU A 162 2.82 1.11 -10.97
N GLU A 163 1.69 1.32 -10.29
CA GLU A 163 1.21 0.48 -9.18
C GLU A 163 0.33 -0.69 -9.65
N GLU A 164 -0.09 -0.69 -10.92
CA GLU A 164 -0.96 -1.72 -11.48
C GLU A 164 -0.35 -3.13 -11.39
N GLY A 165 -0.98 -4.00 -10.60
CA GLY A 165 -0.63 -5.41 -10.45
C GLY A 165 0.29 -5.71 -9.27
N HIS A 166 0.74 -4.70 -8.52
CA HIS A 166 1.60 -4.90 -7.34
C HIS A 166 0.92 -5.70 -6.23
N GLU A 167 -0.42 -5.69 -6.15
CA GLU A 167 -1.17 -6.53 -5.23
C GLU A 167 -0.92 -8.04 -5.46
N LEU A 168 -0.57 -8.44 -6.69
CA LEU A 168 -0.37 -9.84 -7.05
C LEU A 168 0.88 -10.43 -6.38
N TRP A 169 1.87 -9.61 -6.00
CA TRP A 169 3.00 -10.10 -5.18
C TRP A 169 2.53 -10.65 -3.82
N ALA A 170 1.49 -10.06 -3.22
CA ALA A 170 0.93 -10.59 -1.97
C ALA A 170 0.27 -11.96 -2.20
N LEU A 171 -0.41 -12.16 -3.33
CA LEU A 171 -0.99 -13.45 -3.68
C LEU A 171 0.09 -14.52 -3.90
N GLN A 172 1.21 -14.17 -4.55
CA GLN A 172 2.37 -15.05 -4.71
C GLN A 172 2.94 -15.46 -3.35
N ASP A 173 3.17 -14.50 -2.45
CA ASP A 173 3.68 -14.78 -1.10
C ASP A 173 2.74 -15.69 -0.29
N ILE A 174 1.41 -15.50 -0.39
CA ILE A 174 0.42 -16.37 0.26
C ILE A 174 0.57 -17.82 -0.22
N LEU A 175 0.76 -18.04 -1.52
CA LEU A 175 1.00 -19.38 -2.07
C LEU A 175 2.32 -19.99 -1.57
N HIS A 176 3.39 -19.19 -1.49
CA HIS A 176 4.70 -19.62 -0.95
C HIS A 176 4.63 -20.01 0.53
N MET A 177 3.78 -19.35 1.31
CA MET A 177 3.57 -19.69 2.73
C MET A 177 2.80 -21.01 2.93
N GLY A 178 2.42 -21.71 1.85
CA GLY A 178 1.83 -23.05 1.88
C GLY A 178 0.30 -23.05 1.99
N LYS A 179 -0.34 -21.90 1.84
CA LYS A 179 -1.79 -21.71 1.92
C LYS A 179 -2.43 -21.80 0.54
N ARG A 180 -2.59 -23.02 0.03
CA ARG A 180 -3.24 -23.28 -1.27
C ARG A 180 -4.76 -23.41 -1.19
N ASP A 181 -5.28 -23.71 0.00
CA ASP A 181 -6.72 -23.94 0.23
C ASP A 181 -7.32 -22.85 1.13
N ALA A 182 -8.43 -22.26 0.65
CA ALA A 182 -9.40 -21.42 1.36
C ALA A 182 -8.83 -20.26 2.21
N ILE A 183 -8.34 -19.22 1.54
CA ILE A 183 -8.38 -17.86 2.09
C ILE A 183 -9.31 -17.08 1.20
N ASP A 184 -10.34 -16.48 1.79
CA ASP A 184 -11.21 -15.57 1.06
C ASP A 184 -10.71 -14.16 1.33
N VAL A 185 -9.97 -13.64 0.36
CA VAL A 185 -9.35 -12.31 0.43
C VAL A 185 -10.38 -11.16 0.40
N TYR A 186 -11.68 -11.44 0.26
CA TYR A 186 -12.75 -10.47 0.40
C TYR A 186 -13.46 -10.59 1.76
N SER A 187 -13.62 -11.80 2.29
CA SER A 187 -14.27 -12.02 3.60
C SER A 187 -13.31 -11.88 4.78
N ASP A 188 -12.05 -12.31 4.62
CA ASP A 188 -11.02 -12.35 5.67
C ASP A 188 -10.33 -10.99 5.87
N VAL A 189 -10.96 -9.94 5.36
CA VAL A 189 -10.49 -8.56 5.42
C VAL A 189 -11.01 -7.89 6.69
N TYR A 190 -10.08 -7.35 7.46
CA TYR A 190 -10.39 -6.69 8.72
C TYR A 190 -11.13 -5.36 8.52
N PRO A 191 -11.97 -4.94 9.48
CA PRO A 191 -12.60 -3.62 9.46
C PRO A 191 -11.60 -2.48 9.29
N GLU A 192 -10.43 -2.58 9.91
CA GLU A 192 -9.34 -1.60 9.81
C GLU A 192 -8.88 -1.42 8.35
N THR A 193 -8.72 -2.52 7.61
CA THR A 193 -8.33 -2.51 6.20
C THR A 193 -9.44 -1.94 5.31
N LYS A 194 -10.70 -2.31 5.56
CA LYS A 194 -11.87 -1.75 4.84
C LYS A 194 -11.99 -0.24 5.08
N ALA A 195 -11.79 0.20 6.32
CA ALA A 195 -11.76 1.61 6.68
C ALA A 195 -10.61 2.33 5.99
N LEU A 196 -9.40 1.74 5.96
CA LEU A 196 -8.23 2.31 5.31
C LEU A 196 -8.49 2.64 3.83
N VAL A 197 -9.21 1.74 3.12
CA VAL A 197 -9.65 1.94 1.73
C VAL A 197 -10.76 3.00 1.65
N ALA A 198 -11.80 2.88 2.47
CA ALA A 198 -12.98 3.74 2.41
C ALA A 198 -12.64 5.22 2.65
N ILE A 199 -11.72 5.52 3.57
CA ILE A 199 -11.33 6.91 3.86
C ILE A 199 -10.59 7.57 2.69
N GLN A 200 -9.93 6.80 1.80
CA GLN A 200 -9.31 7.37 0.61
C GLN A 200 -10.36 7.78 -0.41
N PHE A 201 -11.34 6.92 -0.67
CA PHE A 201 -12.48 7.26 -1.53
C PHE A 201 -13.24 8.46 -0.99
N ASP A 202 -13.53 8.51 0.31
CA ASP A 202 -14.21 9.65 0.93
C ASP A 202 -13.42 10.94 0.77
N ARG A 203 -12.10 10.88 0.97
CA ARG A 203 -11.23 12.05 0.83
C ARG A 203 -11.19 12.56 -0.61
N LEU A 204 -10.91 11.66 -1.55
CA LEU A 204 -10.78 11.99 -2.97
C LEU A 204 -12.12 12.43 -3.55
N ALA A 205 -13.25 11.93 -3.08
CA ALA A 205 -14.56 12.35 -3.55
C ALA A 205 -14.96 13.77 -3.09
N ARG A 206 -14.69 14.16 -1.84
CA ARG A 206 -15.31 15.38 -1.27
C ARG A 206 -14.50 16.18 -0.25
N LYS A 207 -13.41 15.65 0.31
CA LYS A 207 -12.57 16.41 1.26
C LYS A 207 -11.45 17.15 0.51
N PRO A 208 -10.62 17.96 1.21
CA PRO A 208 -9.38 18.48 0.64
C PRO A 208 -8.49 17.33 0.17
N PHE A 209 -8.24 17.29 -1.14
CA PHE A 209 -7.54 16.18 -1.79
C PHE A 209 -6.06 16.16 -1.42
N VAL A 210 -5.45 17.30 -1.06
CA VAL A 210 -4.05 17.38 -0.58
C VAL A 210 -3.79 16.46 0.60
N GLY A 211 -4.78 16.23 1.47
CA GLY A 211 -4.65 15.28 2.57
C GLY A 211 -4.39 13.84 2.14
N PHE A 212 -4.66 13.47 0.88
CA PHE A 212 -4.31 12.15 0.32
C PHE A 212 -2.80 11.90 0.37
N LEU A 213 -1.98 12.95 0.28
CA LEU A 213 -0.54 12.84 0.46
C LEU A 213 -0.18 12.30 1.84
N GLY A 214 -1.03 12.46 2.86
CA GLY A 214 -0.82 11.81 4.16
C GLY A 214 -0.88 10.28 4.11
N TYR A 215 -1.64 9.70 3.18
CA TYR A 215 -1.70 8.25 2.93
C TYR A 215 -0.53 7.77 2.08
N SER A 216 -0.37 8.36 0.89
CA SER A 216 0.66 7.96 -0.07
C SER A 216 2.05 8.11 0.53
N PHE A 217 2.35 9.26 1.15
CA PHE A 217 3.64 9.51 1.76
C PHE A 217 3.94 8.58 2.93
N TYR A 218 2.95 8.31 3.79
CA TYR A 218 3.14 7.44 4.94
C TYR A 218 3.52 6.02 4.53
N LEU A 219 2.82 5.42 3.56
CA LEU A 219 3.07 4.03 3.17
C LEU A 219 4.34 3.90 2.34
N GLU A 220 4.58 4.78 1.37
CA GLU A 220 5.73 4.68 0.46
C GLU A 220 7.05 4.91 1.19
N PHE A 221 7.14 5.92 2.07
CA PHE A 221 8.34 6.10 2.89
C PHE A 221 8.54 4.97 3.87
N PHE A 222 7.45 4.45 4.44
CA PHE A 222 7.55 3.32 5.35
C PHE A 222 8.20 2.13 4.65
N ILE A 223 7.72 1.80 3.46
CA ILE A 223 8.25 0.71 2.65
C ILE A 223 9.69 1.02 2.21
N ALA A 224 9.97 2.20 1.66
CA ALA A 224 11.30 2.56 1.19
C ALA A 224 12.37 2.51 2.30
N GLN A 225 12.05 2.96 3.52
CA GLN A 225 13.04 3.07 4.60
C GLN A 225 13.11 1.83 5.52
N HIS A 226 11.99 1.14 5.74
CA HIS A 226 11.91 0.11 6.79
C HIS A 226 11.81 -1.31 6.24
N SER A 227 11.34 -1.52 5.00
CA SER A 227 11.21 -2.86 4.42
C SER A 227 12.48 -3.70 4.42
N PRO A 228 13.71 -3.17 4.20
CA PRO A 228 14.92 -3.99 4.27
C PRO A 228 15.10 -4.70 5.62
N LYS A 229 14.72 -4.02 6.70
CA LYS A 229 14.74 -4.58 8.06
C LYS A 229 13.67 -5.64 8.24
N PHE A 230 12.45 -5.41 7.72
CA PHE A 230 11.35 -6.35 7.79
C PHE A 230 11.59 -7.60 6.95
N VAL A 231 12.05 -7.47 5.71
CA VAL A 231 12.42 -8.61 4.86
C VAL A 231 13.48 -9.46 5.55
N LYS A 232 14.58 -8.86 6.03
CA LYS A 232 15.62 -9.58 6.77
C LYS A 232 15.08 -10.33 8.00
N LEU A 233 14.12 -9.73 8.71
CA LEU A 233 13.45 -10.34 9.85
C LEU A 233 12.61 -11.56 9.41
N LEU A 234 11.78 -11.42 8.39
CA LEU A 234 10.88 -12.46 7.89
C LEU A 234 11.66 -13.64 7.28
N THR A 235 12.66 -13.36 6.44
CA THR A 235 13.61 -14.35 5.89
C THR A 235 14.22 -15.20 7.02
N LYS A 236 14.65 -14.56 8.12
CA LYS A 236 15.18 -15.27 9.29
C LYS A 236 14.11 -16.07 10.05
N LEU A 237 12.94 -15.50 10.28
CA LEU A 237 11.86 -16.13 11.05
C LEU A 237 11.30 -17.37 10.34
N PHE A 238 11.18 -17.31 9.01
CA PHE A 238 10.54 -18.36 8.23
C PHE A 238 11.50 -19.28 7.50
N ASN A 239 12.81 -19.01 7.60
CA ASN A 239 13.85 -19.73 6.87
C ASN A 239 13.52 -19.79 5.37
N SER A 240 13.20 -18.62 4.82
CA SER A 240 12.81 -18.40 3.42
C SER A 240 13.88 -17.56 2.72
N ASP A 241 13.79 -17.42 1.40
CA ASP A 241 14.57 -16.43 0.65
C ASP A 241 13.87 -15.05 0.67
N ARG A 242 14.51 -14.01 0.10
CA ARG A 242 13.91 -12.66 0.01
C ARG A 242 12.77 -12.62 -0.99
N SER A 243 12.90 -13.35 -2.10
CA SER A 243 11.90 -13.50 -3.15
C SER A 243 10.64 -14.23 -2.67
N ASP A 244 10.71 -15.01 -1.58
CA ASP A 244 9.53 -15.58 -0.90
C ASP A 244 8.72 -14.55 -0.09
N ASN A 245 9.21 -13.30 -0.05
CA ASN A 245 8.57 -12.14 0.57
C ASN A 245 8.44 -11.02 -0.49
N ALA A 246 8.05 -11.40 -1.70
CA ALA A 246 7.96 -10.56 -2.89
C ALA A 246 7.17 -9.27 -2.64
N PHE A 247 6.07 -9.34 -1.89
CA PHE A 247 5.21 -8.19 -1.63
C PHE A 247 5.98 -7.06 -0.95
N ILE A 248 6.72 -7.35 0.12
CA ILE A 248 7.47 -6.31 0.83
C ILE A 248 8.79 -5.99 0.10
N TYR A 249 9.45 -7.02 -0.44
CA TYR A 249 10.76 -6.88 -1.05
C TYR A 249 10.75 -6.10 -2.36
N TYR A 250 9.83 -6.38 -3.27
CA TYR A 250 9.78 -5.68 -4.55
C TYR A 250 9.18 -4.27 -4.42
N HIS A 251 8.17 -4.06 -3.58
CA HIS A 251 7.72 -2.70 -3.27
C HIS A 251 8.86 -1.84 -2.70
N TYR A 252 9.73 -2.39 -1.85
CA TYR A 252 10.93 -1.66 -1.39
C TYR A 252 11.83 -1.20 -2.53
N LEU A 253 12.02 -2.01 -3.56
CA LEU A 253 12.90 -1.66 -4.68
C LEU A 253 12.26 -0.61 -5.59
N VAL A 254 10.93 -0.59 -5.69
CA VAL A 254 10.17 0.38 -6.49
C VAL A 254 10.00 1.72 -5.75
N ASP A 255 9.60 1.70 -4.47
CA ASP A 255 9.16 2.89 -3.71
C ASP A 255 10.27 3.87 -3.31
N GLN A 256 11.54 3.53 -3.56
CA GLN A 256 12.65 4.49 -3.35
C GLN A 256 12.50 5.73 -4.24
N GLY A 257 12.02 5.55 -5.48
CA GLY A 257 11.72 6.66 -6.39
C GLY A 257 10.49 7.44 -5.95
N HIS A 258 9.40 6.74 -5.63
CA HIS A 258 8.12 7.36 -5.26
C HIS A 258 8.21 8.25 -4.01
N SER A 259 9.11 7.91 -3.08
CA SER A 259 9.40 8.74 -1.91
C SER A 259 9.92 10.14 -2.30
N ILE A 260 10.74 10.25 -3.35
CA ILE A 260 11.23 11.53 -3.85
C ILE A 260 10.11 12.28 -4.57
N ASP A 261 9.34 11.59 -5.41
CA ASP A 261 8.20 12.14 -6.15
C ASP A 261 7.22 12.87 -5.23
N ASN A 262 6.91 12.27 -4.09
CA ASN A 262 6.00 12.87 -3.14
C ASN A 262 6.59 14.09 -2.42
N ILE A 263 7.91 14.14 -2.18
CA ILE A 263 8.54 15.35 -1.61
C ILE A 263 8.31 16.54 -2.54
N GLU A 264 8.46 16.33 -3.84
CA GLU A 264 8.24 17.38 -4.86
C GLU A 264 6.78 17.85 -4.89
N VAL A 265 5.84 16.90 -4.83
CA VAL A 265 4.40 17.19 -4.81
C VAL A 265 4.00 17.90 -3.51
N LEU A 266 4.51 17.49 -2.36
CA LEU A 266 4.28 18.15 -1.07
C LEU A 266 4.80 19.60 -1.08
N ASN A 267 6.01 19.82 -1.58
CA ASN A 267 6.59 21.17 -1.68
C ASN A 267 5.74 22.10 -2.56
N THR A 268 5.03 21.54 -3.53
CA THR A 268 4.18 22.32 -4.44
C THR A 268 2.79 22.56 -3.88
N LEU A 269 2.17 21.54 -3.28
CA LEU A 269 0.76 21.59 -2.88
C LEU A 269 0.52 22.01 -1.44
N VAL A 270 1.48 21.81 -0.53
CA VAL A 270 1.32 22.13 0.89
C VAL A 270 1.92 23.50 1.16
N THR A 271 1.09 24.53 0.99
CA THR A 271 1.55 25.93 1.07
C THR A 271 0.93 26.69 2.24
N THR A 272 -0.16 26.18 2.82
CA THR A 272 -0.80 26.78 3.99
C THR A 272 -0.81 25.85 5.21
N GLU A 273 -1.15 26.41 6.37
CA GLU A 273 -1.32 25.62 7.59
C GLU A 273 -2.50 24.65 7.49
N GLU A 274 -3.55 25.01 6.75
CA GLU A 274 -4.70 24.15 6.47
C GLU A 274 -4.29 22.92 5.66
N ASP A 275 -3.51 23.09 4.59
CA ASP A 275 -2.99 21.97 3.80
C ASP A 275 -2.17 21.02 4.70
N TYR A 276 -1.27 21.59 5.49
CA TYR A 276 -0.45 20.86 6.45
C TYR A 276 -1.32 20.05 7.42
N ARG A 277 -2.36 20.66 8.01
CA ARG A 277 -3.27 19.99 8.95
C ARG A 277 -4.02 18.84 8.28
N GLU A 278 -4.47 19.01 7.04
CA GLU A 278 -5.15 17.95 6.27
C GLU A 278 -4.26 16.74 6.02
N VAL A 279 -2.97 16.97 5.70
CA VAL A 279 -1.99 15.87 5.52
C VAL A 279 -1.74 15.16 6.85
N ILE A 280 -1.49 15.90 7.94
CA ILE A 280 -1.17 15.33 9.26
C ILE A 280 -2.35 14.54 9.83
N ASP A 281 -3.56 15.07 9.76
CA ASP A 281 -4.77 14.39 10.25
C ASP A 281 -5.00 13.07 9.52
N HIS A 282 -4.89 13.09 8.20
CA HIS A 282 -5.06 11.89 7.40
C HIS A 282 -3.95 10.87 7.66
N MET A 283 -2.70 11.32 7.77
CA MET A 283 -1.55 10.49 8.09
C MET A 283 -1.71 9.78 9.46
N ASN A 284 -2.21 10.48 10.48
CA ASN A 284 -2.50 9.89 11.78
C ASN A 284 -3.55 8.78 11.68
N THR A 285 -4.61 9.03 10.91
CA THR A 285 -5.68 8.06 10.70
C THR A 285 -5.16 6.82 9.97
N VAL A 286 -4.38 7.02 8.91
CA VAL A 286 -3.72 5.94 8.15
C VAL A 286 -2.79 5.14 9.05
N HIS A 287 -1.95 5.80 9.84
CA HIS A 287 -1.06 5.14 10.79
C HIS A 287 -1.83 4.27 11.79
N MET A 288 -2.91 4.79 12.39
CA MET A 288 -3.72 4.03 13.34
C MET A 288 -4.33 2.78 12.71
N LEU A 289 -4.92 2.91 11.52
CA LEU A 289 -5.56 1.79 10.83
C LEU A 289 -4.53 0.77 10.35
N TYR A 290 -3.42 1.23 9.77
CA TYR A 290 -2.36 0.36 9.27
C TYR A 290 -1.62 -0.36 10.41
N LYS A 291 -1.31 0.35 11.49
CA LYS A 291 -0.77 -0.29 12.70
C LYS A 291 -1.75 -1.30 13.27
N GLY A 292 -3.04 -0.96 13.35
CA GLY A 292 -4.09 -1.83 13.86
C GLY A 292 -4.20 -3.14 13.07
N LEU A 293 -4.34 -3.05 11.74
CA LEU A 293 -4.43 -4.24 10.88
C LEU A 293 -3.17 -5.09 10.95
N SER A 294 -1.98 -4.47 11.02
CA SER A 294 -0.71 -5.23 11.07
C SER A 294 -0.54 -5.97 12.38
N LEU A 295 -0.77 -5.32 13.51
CA LEU A 295 -0.64 -5.97 14.82
C LEU A 295 -1.66 -7.08 14.98
N ARG A 296 -2.92 -6.84 14.58
CA ARG A 296 -3.97 -7.85 14.58
C ARG A 296 -3.61 -9.05 13.70
N SER A 297 -3.02 -8.80 12.54
CA SER A 297 -2.55 -9.87 11.66
C SER A 297 -1.44 -10.67 12.30
N PHE A 298 -0.44 -10.04 12.89
CA PHE A 298 0.70 -10.76 13.45
C PHE A 298 0.40 -11.50 14.75
N GLU A 299 -0.63 -11.12 15.51
CA GLU A 299 -0.99 -11.79 16.77
C GLU A 299 -1.97 -12.97 16.62
N SER A 300 -2.47 -13.22 15.41
CA SER A 300 -3.44 -14.29 15.11
C SER A 300 -2.82 -15.68 14.93
#